data_AF-A0A660V3Z2-F1
#
_entry.id   AF-A0A660V3Z2-F1
#
_cell.length_a   1.000
_cell.length_b   1.000
_cell.length_c   1.000
_cell.angle_alpha   90.00
_cell.angle_beta   90.00
_cell.angle_gamma   90.00
#
_symmetry.space_group_name_H-M   'P 1'
#
loop_
_entity.id
_entity.type
_entity.pdbx_description
1 polymer ?
#
loop_
_entity_poly.entity_id
_entity_poly.type
_entity_poly.pdbx_seq_one_letter_code
_entity_poly.pdbx_strand_id
1 'polypeptide(L)'
;MGRLSTVALFVLVAVVFVGCSHKRKHKSKPVPQLTITTTALPEGEVGVAYPTTTLTATGGTPPYTWSDVNSTLQTYGLTLDPSTGEITGTPTQATPAGGATVTIEVTDANNDTAQKDFTLVI
;
A
#
# COMPACT_ATOMS: atom_id res chain seq x y z
N MET A 1 -32.03 50.77 5.89
CA MET A 1 -31.83 49.31 5.80
C MET A 1 -30.59 48.98 6.61
N GLY A 2 -30.66 48.57 7.87
CA GLY A 2 -31.26 47.32 8.36
C GLY A 2 -30.07 46.46 8.85
N ARG A 3 -29.66 46.56 10.12
CA ARG A 3 -30.16 45.86 11.32
C ARG A 3 -29.42 44.53 11.61
N LEU A 4 -28.78 44.52 12.79
CA LEU A 4 -28.74 43.46 13.81
C LEU A 4 -27.71 42.31 13.76
N SER A 5 -27.12 42.09 14.96
CA SER A 5 -26.91 40.79 15.63
C SER A 5 -25.77 39.90 15.12
N THR A 6 -24.85 39.33 15.91
CA THR A 6 -24.89 38.90 17.31
C THR A 6 -23.47 38.77 17.88
N VAL A 7 -23.28 39.27 19.10
CA VAL A 7 -22.19 38.88 20.01
C VAL A 7 -22.43 37.43 20.45
N ALA A 8 -21.48 36.52 20.22
CA ALA A 8 -21.49 35.19 20.83
C ALA A 8 -20.20 34.99 21.64
N LEU A 9 -20.36 35.23 22.93
CA LEU A 9 -19.43 34.93 24.01
C LEU A 9 -19.28 33.40 24.13
N PHE A 10 -18.15 32.82 23.73
CA PHE A 10 -17.84 31.43 24.08
C PHE A 10 -16.93 31.42 25.32
N VAL A 11 -17.57 31.20 26.47
CA VAL A 11 -16.94 30.98 27.77
C VAL A 11 -16.11 29.69 27.69
N LEU A 12 -14.79 29.81 27.85
CA LEU A 12 -13.87 28.69 27.91
C LEU A 12 -13.93 28.08 29.31
N VAL A 13 -14.83 27.11 29.51
CA VAL A 13 -14.85 26.29 30.74
C VAL A 13 -13.72 25.27 30.64
N ALA A 14 -12.60 25.56 31.30
CA ALA A 14 -11.52 24.60 31.50
C ALA A 14 -11.97 23.54 32.51
N VAL A 15 -12.44 22.38 32.03
CA VAL A 15 -12.64 21.20 32.88
C VAL A 15 -11.29 20.50 33.05
N VAL A 16 -10.68 20.67 34.22
CA VAL A 16 -9.48 19.93 34.61
C VAL A 16 -9.89 18.50 34.91
N PHE A 17 -9.80 17.60 33.92
CA PHE A 17 -9.86 16.17 34.19
C PHE A 17 -8.52 15.75 34.81
N VAL A 18 -8.53 15.55 36.13
CA VAL A 18 -7.48 14.80 36.84
C VAL A 18 -7.61 13.33 36.42
N GLY A 19 -6.97 13.00 35.30
CA GLY A 19 -6.76 11.61 34.90
C GLY A 19 -5.51 11.06 35.59
N CYS A 20 -5.68 10.31 36.68
CA CYS A 20 -4.62 9.48 37.24
C CYS A 20 -4.25 8.37 36.24
N SER A 21 -3.33 8.68 35.32
CA SER A 21 -2.80 7.70 34.37
C SER A 21 -1.89 6.72 35.10
N HIS A 22 -2.44 5.54 35.40
CA HIS A 22 -1.64 4.37 35.74
C HIS A 22 -0.73 4.06 34.54
N LYS A 23 0.56 4.36 34.68
CA LYS A 23 1.61 3.95 33.74
C LYS A 23 1.73 2.42 33.77
N ARG A 24 0.83 1.71 33.08
CA ARG A 24 1.10 0.32 32.70
C ARG A 24 2.26 0.38 31.71
N LYS A 25 3.46 0.04 32.17
CA LYS A 25 4.60 -0.26 31.30
C LYS A 25 4.26 -1.52 30.50
N HIS A 26 3.41 -1.39 29.47
CA HIS A 26 3.33 -2.39 28.43
C HIS A 26 4.64 -2.31 27.66
N LYS A 27 5.51 -3.31 27.85
CA LYS A 27 6.61 -3.56 26.93
C LYS A 27 6.00 -4.00 25.60
N SER A 28 5.60 -3.04 24.75
CA SER A 28 5.26 -3.35 23.37
C SER A 28 6.55 -3.78 22.67
N LYS A 29 6.60 -5.04 22.22
CA LYS A 29 7.64 -5.47 21.28
C LYS A 29 7.41 -4.68 19.98
N PRO A 30 8.38 -3.90 19.48
CA PRO A 30 8.20 -3.18 18.23
C PRO A 30 7.92 -4.19 17.10
N VAL A 31 6.86 -3.95 16.33
CA VAL A 31 6.61 -4.70 15.09
C VAL A 31 7.65 -4.23 14.07
N PRO A 32 8.36 -5.13 13.35
CA PRO A 32 9.29 -4.71 12.30
C PRO A 32 8.54 -3.92 11.21
N GLN A 33 9.20 -2.95 10.58
CA GLN A 33 8.58 -2.15 9.52
C GLN A 33 8.18 -3.03 8.33
N LEU A 34 6.96 -2.81 7.79
CA LEU A 34 6.50 -3.46 6.56
C LEU A 34 7.40 -3.06 5.38
N THR A 35 7.85 -4.03 4.58
CA THR A 35 8.76 -3.81 3.45
C THR A 35 8.57 -4.89 2.39
N ILE A 36 8.50 -4.49 1.12
CA ILE A 36 8.49 -5.39 -0.03
C ILE A 36 9.93 -5.89 -0.29
N THR A 37 10.11 -7.21 -0.26
CA THR A 37 11.42 -7.87 -0.43
C THR A 37 11.68 -8.34 -1.86
N THR A 38 10.66 -8.45 -2.71
CA THR A 38 10.85 -8.73 -4.14
C THR A 38 11.78 -7.69 -4.77
N THR A 39 12.81 -8.14 -5.48
CA THR A 39 13.86 -7.25 -6.01
C THR A 39 13.58 -6.78 -7.43
N ALA A 40 13.03 -7.66 -8.27
CA ALA A 40 12.74 -7.41 -9.68
C ALA A 40 11.58 -8.28 -10.16
N LEU A 41 10.99 -7.91 -11.28
CA LEU A 41 10.03 -8.72 -12.03
C LEU A 41 10.78 -9.47 -13.16
N PRO A 42 10.39 -10.70 -13.51
CA PRO A 42 10.92 -11.37 -14.70
C PRO A 42 10.58 -10.60 -15.98
N GLU A 43 11.35 -10.84 -17.03
CA GLU A 43 10.97 -10.38 -18.37
C GLU A 43 9.84 -11.28 -18.90
N GLY A 44 8.85 -10.67 -19.54
CA GLY A 44 7.80 -11.37 -20.27
C GLY A 44 8.03 -11.35 -21.78
N GLU A 45 7.19 -12.08 -22.51
CA GLU A 45 7.17 -12.06 -23.97
C GLU A 45 5.71 -11.97 -24.43
N VAL A 46 5.44 -11.18 -25.47
CA VAL A 46 4.10 -11.02 -26.03
C VAL A 46 3.56 -12.36 -26.51
N GLY A 47 2.36 -12.72 -26.04
CA GLY A 47 1.68 -13.98 -26.40
C GLY A 47 2.18 -15.22 -25.66
N VAL A 48 3.18 -15.10 -24.78
CA VAL A 48 3.69 -16.20 -23.95
C VAL A 48 3.17 -16.05 -22.52
N ALA A 49 2.84 -17.15 -21.85
CA ALA A 49 2.44 -17.09 -20.44
C ALA A 49 3.57 -16.47 -19.59
N TYR A 50 3.22 -15.48 -18.78
CA TYR A 50 4.19 -14.78 -17.94
C TYR A 50 4.80 -15.73 -16.90
N PRO A 51 6.11 -15.63 -16.58
CA PRO A 51 6.73 -16.49 -15.58
C PRO A 51 6.03 -16.38 -14.22
N THR A 52 5.74 -17.51 -13.58
CA THR A 52 5.12 -17.56 -12.25
C THR A 52 5.90 -16.72 -11.25
N THR A 53 5.31 -15.61 -10.82
CA THR A 53 5.97 -14.62 -9.96
C THR A 53 5.08 -14.31 -8.77
N THR A 54 5.59 -14.53 -7.56
CA THR A 54 4.88 -14.16 -6.33
C THR A 54 5.64 -13.07 -5.59
N LEU A 55 4.96 -11.99 -5.28
CA LEU A 55 5.51 -10.87 -4.53
C LEU A 55 5.69 -11.25 -3.05
N THR A 56 6.74 -10.71 -2.43
CA THR A 56 7.10 -11.04 -1.05
C THR A 56 7.31 -9.78 -0.23
N ALA A 57 6.88 -9.82 1.03
CA ALA A 57 7.07 -8.75 2.01
C ALA A 57 7.41 -9.31 3.39
N THR A 58 8.08 -8.50 4.20
CA THR A 58 8.41 -8.79 5.60
C THR A 58 8.04 -7.63 6.51
N GLY A 59 7.93 -7.90 7.81
CA GLY A 59 7.49 -6.90 8.80
C GLY A 59 5.98 -6.72 8.81
N GLY A 60 5.48 -5.69 9.50
CA GLY A 60 4.05 -5.48 9.69
C GLY A 60 3.35 -6.66 10.37
N THR A 61 2.04 -6.72 10.19
CA THR A 61 1.14 -7.73 10.74
C THR A 61 0.34 -8.41 9.62
N PRO A 62 0.63 -9.69 9.30
CA PRO A 62 -0.17 -10.44 8.34
C PRO A 62 -1.65 -10.53 8.76
N PRO A 63 -2.60 -10.76 7.82
CA PRO A 63 -2.38 -10.98 6.39
C PRO A 63 -1.95 -9.73 5.61
N TYR A 64 -1.34 -9.93 4.45
CA TYR A 64 -1.02 -8.87 3.52
C TYR A 64 -2.04 -8.82 2.38
N THR A 65 -2.35 -7.60 1.93
CA THR A 65 -3.14 -7.34 0.72
C THR A 65 -2.27 -6.57 -0.26
N TRP A 66 -2.23 -7.03 -1.50
CA TRP A 66 -1.40 -6.49 -2.57
C TRP A 66 -2.24 -5.71 -3.58
N SER A 67 -1.67 -4.64 -4.13
CA SER A 67 -2.29 -3.88 -5.22
C SER A 67 -1.26 -3.33 -6.19
N ASP A 68 -1.67 -3.21 -7.45
CA ASP A 68 -0.98 -2.44 -8.48
C ASP A 68 -1.65 -1.06 -8.52
N VAL A 69 -0.95 -0.05 -8.00
CA VAL A 69 -1.50 1.27 -7.71
C VAL A 69 -2.09 1.94 -8.96
N ASN A 70 -1.46 1.73 -10.11
CA ASN A 70 -1.82 2.36 -11.38
C ASN A 70 -2.47 1.38 -12.37
N SER A 71 -2.78 0.15 -11.94
CA SER A 71 -3.24 -0.94 -12.80
C SER A 71 -2.38 -1.12 -14.07
N THR A 72 -1.08 -0.86 -13.98
CA THR A 72 -0.16 -0.94 -15.13
C THR A 72 0.00 -2.37 -15.62
N LEU A 73 -0.02 -3.37 -14.74
CA LEU A 73 -0.01 -4.79 -15.12
C LEU A 73 -1.17 -5.13 -16.07
N GLN A 74 -2.37 -4.61 -15.78
CA GLN A 74 -3.57 -4.90 -16.56
C GLN A 74 -3.49 -4.35 -17.99
N THR A 75 -2.82 -3.21 -18.21
CA THR A 75 -2.64 -2.65 -19.56
C THR A 75 -1.76 -3.53 -20.44
N TYR A 76 -0.90 -4.35 -19.84
CA TYR A 76 -0.09 -5.35 -20.53
C TYR A 76 -0.70 -6.75 -20.51
N GLY A 77 -1.90 -6.96 -19.97
CA GLY A 77 -2.54 -8.29 -19.91
C GLY A 77 -2.10 -9.16 -18.74
N LEU A 78 -1.49 -8.56 -17.71
CA LEU A 78 -1.11 -9.22 -16.46
C LEU A 78 -2.09 -8.87 -15.34
N THR A 79 -2.25 -9.79 -14.39
CA THR A 79 -3.12 -9.63 -13.21
C THR A 79 -2.33 -9.95 -11.95
N LEU A 80 -2.51 -9.14 -10.91
CA LEU A 80 -2.01 -9.37 -9.56
C LEU A 80 -3.13 -9.92 -8.68
N ASP A 81 -2.92 -11.09 -8.08
CA ASP A 81 -3.80 -11.60 -7.04
C ASP A 81 -3.57 -10.81 -5.75
N PRO A 82 -4.59 -10.13 -5.21
CA PRO A 82 -4.43 -9.26 -4.04
C PRO A 82 -4.14 -10.02 -2.75
N SER A 83 -4.46 -11.32 -2.68
CA SER A 83 -4.31 -12.12 -1.46
C SER A 83 -2.99 -12.89 -1.41
N THR A 84 -2.51 -13.37 -2.57
CA THR A 84 -1.26 -14.14 -2.66
C THR A 84 -0.08 -13.31 -3.13
N GLY A 85 -0.34 -12.17 -3.79
CA GLY A 85 0.69 -11.39 -4.48
C GLY A 85 1.20 -12.06 -5.75
N GLU A 86 0.50 -13.06 -6.29
CA GLU A 86 0.89 -13.74 -7.53
C GLU A 86 0.55 -12.89 -8.76
N ILE A 87 1.51 -12.71 -9.65
CA ILE A 87 1.33 -12.09 -10.96
C ILE A 87 1.21 -13.19 -12.01
N THR A 88 0.09 -13.18 -12.73
CA THR A 88 -0.20 -14.14 -13.81
C THR A 88 -0.72 -13.43 -15.05
N GLY A 89 -0.79 -14.13 -16.18
CA GLY A 89 -1.37 -13.63 -17.42
C GLY A 89 -0.51 -13.94 -18.64
N THR A 90 -0.92 -13.39 -19.77
CA THR A 90 -0.21 -13.50 -21.04
C THR A 90 -0.10 -12.10 -21.61
N PRO A 91 1.12 -11.55 -21.78
CA PRO A 91 1.26 -10.19 -22.23
C PRO A 91 0.69 -9.96 -23.64
N THR A 92 -0.01 -8.85 -23.83
CA THR A 92 -0.69 -8.53 -25.10
C THR A 92 0.05 -7.51 -25.97
N GLN A 93 1.02 -6.80 -25.40
CA GLN A 93 1.84 -5.79 -26.09
C GLN A 93 3.20 -5.65 -25.40
N ALA A 94 4.21 -5.23 -26.15
CA ALA A 94 5.54 -4.95 -25.61
C ALA A 94 5.58 -3.62 -24.85
N THR A 95 6.51 -3.51 -23.92
CA THR A 95 6.82 -2.26 -23.21
C THR A 95 7.66 -1.31 -24.07
N PRO A 96 7.70 0.00 -23.76
CA PRO A 96 8.67 0.91 -24.36
C PRO A 96 10.12 0.48 -24.08
N ALA A 97 11.08 0.98 -24.86
CA ALA A 97 12.50 0.76 -24.58
C ALA A 97 12.85 1.24 -23.15
N GLY A 98 13.39 0.34 -22.33
CA GLY A 98 13.67 0.60 -20.91
C GLY A 98 12.56 0.15 -19.94
N GLY A 99 11.47 -0.43 -20.45
CA GLY A 99 10.36 -0.99 -19.66
C GLY A 99 9.32 0.04 -19.25
N ALA A 100 8.32 -0.44 -18.49
CA ALA A 100 7.28 0.37 -17.87
C ALA A 100 7.40 0.31 -16.34
N THR A 101 7.16 1.44 -15.66
CA THR A 101 7.14 1.48 -14.19
C THR A 101 5.82 0.91 -13.67
N VAL A 102 5.90 -0.10 -12.80
CA VAL A 102 4.78 -0.67 -12.05
C VAL A 102 4.98 -0.36 -10.58
N THR A 103 4.05 0.37 -9.96
CA THR A 103 4.08 0.67 -8.53
C THR A 103 3.22 -0.34 -7.79
N ILE A 104 3.87 -1.19 -6.99
CA ILE A 104 3.19 -2.16 -6.14
C ILE A 104 3.06 -1.60 -4.74
N GLU A 105 1.89 -1.76 -4.15
CA GLU A 105 1.63 -1.54 -2.72
C GLU A 105 1.33 -2.87 -2.02
N VAL A 106 1.84 -2.99 -0.79
CA VAL A 106 1.42 -4.01 0.17
C VAL A 106 0.86 -3.32 1.41
N THR A 107 -0.29 -3.79 1.85
CA THR A 107 -1.00 -3.31 3.04
C THR A 107 -1.17 -4.45 4.03
N ASP A 108 -0.85 -4.20 5.30
CA ASP A 108 -0.98 -5.19 6.37
C ASP A 108 -2.33 -5.10 7.11
N ALA A 109 -2.55 -5.98 8.10
CA ALA A 109 -3.80 -6.04 8.86
C ALA A 109 -4.08 -4.81 9.74
N ASN A 110 -3.07 -3.98 10.03
CA ASN A 110 -3.22 -2.73 10.78
C ASN A 110 -3.40 -1.51 9.87
N ASN A 111 -3.44 -1.72 8.54
CA ASN A 111 -3.42 -0.68 7.51
C ASN A 111 -2.08 0.07 7.39
N ASP A 112 -0.98 -0.52 7.85
CA ASP A 112 0.34 -0.03 7.50
C ASP A 112 0.63 -0.39 6.03
N THR A 113 1.23 0.53 5.28
CA THR A 113 1.53 0.34 3.85
C THR A 113 3.02 0.44 3.54
N ALA A 114 3.44 -0.28 2.50
CA ALA A 114 4.75 -0.11 1.87
C ALA A 114 4.59 -0.18 0.36
N GLN A 115 5.31 0.67 -0.36
CA GLN A 115 5.30 0.70 -1.82
C GLN A 115 6.68 0.42 -2.39
N LYS A 116 6.70 -0.14 -3.61
CA LYS A 116 7.92 -0.33 -4.39
C LYS A 116 7.62 -0.25 -5.88
N ASP A 117 8.45 0.53 -6.57
CA ASP A 117 8.46 0.59 -8.02
C ASP A 117 9.30 -0.56 -8.59
N PHE A 118 8.76 -1.19 -9.63
CA PHE A 118 9.43 -2.18 -10.44
C PHE A 118 9.48 -1.74 -11.90
N THR A 119 10.50 -2.17 -12.61
CA THR A 119 10.54 -2.09 -14.07
C THR A 119 9.97 -3.38 -14.64
N LEU A 120 8.87 -3.28 -15.38
CA LEU A 120 8.32 -4.35 -16.18
C LEU A 120 8.91 -4.28 -17.58
N VAL A 121 9.41 -5.41 -18.09
CA VAL A 121 9.86 -5.56 -19.47
C VAL A 121 9.07 -6.69 -20.09
N ILE A 122 8.38 -6.38 -21.19
CA ILE A 122 7.67 -7.30 -22.10
C ILE A 122 8.18 -7.02 -23.51
#